data_AF-A0A6P0X0B1-F1
#
_entry.id   AF-A0A6P0X0B1-F1
#
_cell.length_a   1.000
_cell.length_b   1.000
_cell.length_c   1.000
_cell.angle_alpha   90.00
_cell.angle_beta   90.00
_cell.angle_gamma   90.00
#
_symmetry.space_group_name_H-M   'P 1'
#
loop_
_entity.id
_entity.type
_entity.pdbx_description
1 polymer ?
#
loop_
_entity_poly.entity_id
_entity_poly.type
_entity_poly.pdbx_seq_one_letter_code
_entity_poly.pdbx_strand_id
1 'polypeptide(L)'
;MKAQTQQIITTLAEITDDLYYSLVGDEPYVTVFWEVEEKGEFAVENFLLDNGALTPFTPEAFLHQVRQTQSQPVVEHYQNLLSLLQANLSELTIYSYGFPELPEDLFNGDLPLETSELTPLLIPLLIGLSPAGEWIGLAPQQKRGYQSSPRFVIPDLESVGETTTALVEQIQSLTSQIEHKLSTRSWKLKNAWEVVLTASRASIIEKLLLQTGFLSIEEINKFLRSIESELEELEEDEELPTDLQQQIDLREYFQSQLLNSRVYNLNYNISDESFSIHYALGQTEDGDWMGVVTDSFTF
;
A
#
# COMPACT_ATOMS: atom_id res chain seq x y z
N MET A 1 12.15 12.38 -19.03
CA MET A 1 11.78 11.31 -19.97
C MET A 1 12.79 10.99 -21.07
N LYS A 2 13.40 9.81 -20.94
CA LYS A 2 14.34 9.20 -21.90
C LYS A 2 13.57 8.59 -23.08
N ALA A 3 14.25 8.36 -24.22
CA ALA A 3 13.62 7.77 -25.40
C ALA A 3 13.07 6.35 -25.15
N GLN A 4 13.79 5.54 -24.37
CA GLN A 4 13.35 4.19 -23.98
C GLN A 4 12.09 4.24 -23.11
N THR A 5 12.01 5.19 -22.16
CA THR A 5 10.81 5.41 -21.32
C THR A 5 9.59 5.72 -22.16
N GLN A 6 9.73 6.65 -23.12
CA GLN A 6 8.64 7.00 -24.02
C GLN A 6 8.19 5.80 -24.86
N GLN A 7 9.13 4.99 -25.35
CA GLN A 7 8.81 3.79 -26.13
C GLN A 7 8.04 2.78 -25.27
N ILE A 8 8.48 2.53 -24.04
CA ILE A 8 7.81 1.58 -23.13
C ILE A 8 6.38 2.05 -22.80
N ILE A 9 6.21 3.34 -22.49
CA ILE A 9 4.89 3.91 -22.18
C ILE A 9 3.97 3.79 -23.40
N THR A 10 4.46 4.12 -24.60
CA THR A 10 3.67 4.00 -25.82
C THR A 10 3.27 2.55 -26.09
N THR A 11 4.18 1.59 -25.96
CA THR A 11 3.86 0.17 -26.17
C THR A 11 2.89 -0.36 -25.11
N LEU A 12 3.05 0.00 -23.84
CA LEU A 12 2.09 -0.38 -22.80
C LEU A 12 0.70 0.19 -23.09
N ALA A 13 0.62 1.47 -23.45
CA ALA A 13 -0.66 2.11 -23.80
C ALA A 13 -1.33 1.46 -25.01
N GLU A 14 -0.57 1.04 -26.02
CA GLU A 14 -1.09 0.31 -27.18
C GLU A 14 -1.60 -1.09 -26.82
N ILE A 15 -0.87 -1.82 -25.97
CA ILE A 15 -1.27 -3.17 -25.53
C ILE A 15 -2.55 -3.09 -24.69
N THR A 16 -2.67 -2.08 -23.83
CA THR A 16 -3.80 -1.93 -22.92
C THR A 16 -4.96 -1.09 -23.46
N ASP A 17 -4.89 -0.67 -24.72
CA ASP A 17 -5.96 0.09 -25.36
C ASP A 17 -7.25 -0.76 -25.40
N ASP A 18 -8.35 -0.20 -24.90
CA ASP A 18 -9.64 -0.90 -24.71
C ASP A 18 -9.56 -2.20 -23.88
N LEU A 19 -8.48 -2.42 -23.12
CA LEU A 19 -8.34 -3.58 -22.23
C LEU A 19 -8.86 -3.26 -20.82
N TYR A 20 -9.74 -4.12 -20.30
CA TYR A 20 -10.34 -3.98 -18.98
C TYR A 20 -9.93 -5.13 -18.04
N TYR A 21 -9.86 -4.83 -16.73
CA TYR A 21 -9.45 -5.80 -15.73
C TYR A 21 -10.57 -6.80 -15.36
N SER A 22 -10.58 -7.92 -16.07
CA SER A 22 -11.67 -8.91 -16.08
C SER A 22 -12.04 -9.59 -14.76
N LEU A 23 -11.23 -9.47 -13.70
CA LEU A 23 -11.44 -10.25 -12.47
C LEU A 23 -12.60 -9.76 -11.61
N VAL A 24 -12.91 -8.45 -11.59
CA VAL A 24 -13.93 -7.91 -10.68
C VAL A 24 -14.66 -6.64 -11.16
N GLY A 25 -14.28 -6.05 -12.29
CA GLY A 25 -14.93 -4.83 -12.83
C GLY A 25 -14.54 -4.53 -14.27
N ASP A 26 -15.20 -3.55 -14.88
CA ASP A 26 -14.87 -3.05 -16.23
C ASP A 26 -13.93 -1.84 -16.12
N GLU A 27 -12.85 -1.98 -15.36
CA GLU A 27 -11.92 -0.88 -15.09
C GLU A 27 -10.70 -0.94 -16.00
N PRO A 28 -10.26 0.20 -16.57
CA PRO A 28 -9.20 0.23 -17.57
C PRO A 28 -7.82 0.11 -16.93
N TYR A 29 -6.85 -0.31 -17.72
CA TYR A 29 -5.44 -0.17 -17.37
C TYR A 29 -4.90 1.20 -17.77
N VAL A 30 -4.22 1.87 -16.84
CA VAL A 30 -3.56 3.16 -17.10
C VAL A 30 -2.05 3.02 -16.92
N THR A 31 -1.26 3.55 -17.84
CA THR A 31 0.21 3.48 -17.74
C THR A 31 0.73 4.37 -16.61
N VAL A 32 1.69 3.86 -15.84
CA VAL A 32 2.36 4.57 -14.75
C VAL A 32 3.87 4.41 -14.83
N PHE A 33 4.61 5.40 -14.32
CA PHE A 33 6.08 5.37 -14.34
C PHE A 33 6.72 6.11 -13.16
N TRP A 34 7.95 5.73 -12.86
CA TRP A 34 8.83 6.26 -11.84
C TRP A 34 10.24 6.44 -12.41
N GLU A 35 10.61 7.69 -12.70
CA GLU A 35 11.96 8.02 -13.18
C GLU A 35 12.91 8.19 -11.99
N VAL A 36 13.92 7.33 -11.87
CA VAL A 36 14.87 7.31 -10.75
C VAL A 36 15.72 8.58 -10.71
N GLU A 37 16.04 9.15 -11.88
CA GLU A 37 16.80 10.42 -11.95
C GLU A 37 16.04 11.59 -11.32
N GLU A 38 14.71 11.59 -11.41
CA GLU A 38 13.87 12.68 -10.90
C GLU A 38 13.37 12.40 -9.48
N LYS A 39 12.97 11.17 -9.20
CA LYS A 39 12.29 10.77 -7.96
C LYS A 39 13.18 10.02 -6.97
N GLY A 40 14.40 9.65 -7.38
CA GLY A 40 15.32 8.84 -6.59
C GLY A 40 15.03 7.33 -6.71
N GLU A 41 15.80 6.52 -5.96
CA GLU A 41 15.60 5.07 -5.93
C GLU A 41 14.17 4.71 -5.51
N PHE A 42 13.61 3.71 -6.18
CA PHE A 42 12.27 3.23 -5.87
C PHE A 42 12.25 2.60 -4.47
N ALA A 43 11.44 3.18 -3.61
CA ALA A 43 11.07 2.63 -2.31
C ALA A 43 9.56 2.81 -2.16
N VAL A 44 8.87 1.83 -1.57
CA VAL A 44 7.41 1.87 -1.38
C VAL A 44 6.98 3.16 -0.67
N GLU A 45 7.76 3.64 0.30
CA GLU A 45 7.50 4.92 0.96
C GLU A 45 7.51 6.11 0.01
N ASN A 46 8.55 6.25 -0.82
CA ASN A 46 8.67 7.37 -1.76
C ASN A 46 7.56 7.29 -2.82
N PHE A 47 7.28 6.08 -3.30
CA PHE A 47 6.19 5.84 -4.23
C PHE A 47 4.84 6.27 -3.65
N LEU A 48 4.56 5.88 -2.41
CA LEU A 48 3.32 6.23 -1.73
C LEU A 48 3.20 7.71 -1.34
N LEU A 49 4.32 8.41 -1.17
CA LEU A 49 4.33 9.86 -0.95
C LEU A 49 4.02 10.62 -2.25
N ASP A 50 4.62 10.19 -3.36
CA ASP A 50 4.48 10.83 -4.67
C ASP A 50 3.07 10.73 -5.23
N ASN A 51 2.38 9.61 -4.99
CA ASN A 51 1.00 9.39 -5.39
C ASN A 51 -0.01 9.76 -4.29
N GLY A 52 0.38 10.49 -3.24
CA GLY A 52 -0.54 11.02 -2.22
C GLY A 52 -1.13 10.00 -1.24
N ALA A 53 -0.80 8.70 -1.34
CA ALA A 53 -1.27 7.69 -0.40
C ALA A 53 -0.67 7.84 1.01
N LEU A 54 0.50 8.46 1.14
CA LEU A 54 1.10 8.85 2.41
C LEU A 54 1.17 10.37 2.53
N THR A 55 0.76 10.89 3.67
CA THR A 55 0.91 12.32 4.02
C THR A 55 1.67 12.46 5.34
N PRO A 56 2.83 13.15 5.37
CA PRO A 56 3.61 13.31 6.59
C PRO A 56 2.98 14.34 7.56
N PHE A 57 3.14 14.12 8.85
CA PHE A 57 2.69 15.00 9.92
C PHE A 57 3.78 15.28 10.95
N THR A 58 3.77 16.49 11.52
CA THR A 58 4.43 16.72 12.81
C THR A 58 3.59 16.13 13.95
N PRO A 59 4.19 15.79 15.10
CA PRO A 59 3.44 15.34 16.28
C PRO A 59 2.30 16.28 16.69
N GLU A 60 2.51 17.59 16.60
CA GLU A 60 1.51 18.61 16.95
C GLU A 60 0.36 18.64 15.93
N ALA A 61 0.68 18.61 14.63
CA ALA A 61 -0.31 18.57 13.56
C ALA A 61 -1.15 17.29 13.62
N PHE A 62 -0.50 16.16 13.87
CA PHE A 62 -1.16 14.87 14.09
C PHE A 62 -2.14 14.94 15.27
N LEU A 63 -1.68 15.38 16.44
CA LEU A 63 -2.54 15.49 17.63
C LEU A 63 -3.68 16.49 17.45
N HIS A 64 -3.44 17.57 16.73
CA HIS A 64 -4.50 18.51 16.37
C HIS A 64 -5.60 17.83 15.55
N GLN A 65 -5.22 17.03 14.55
CA GLN A 65 -6.15 16.28 13.72
C GLN A 65 -6.89 15.17 14.48
N VAL A 66 -6.19 14.46 15.38
CA VAL A 66 -6.80 13.48 16.30
C VAL A 66 -7.85 14.15 17.20
N ARG A 67 -7.58 15.34 17.74
CA ARG A 67 -8.56 16.10 18.56
C ARG A 67 -9.83 16.48 17.81
N GLN A 68 -9.73 16.68 16.50
CA GLN A 68 -10.88 17.03 15.67
C GLN A 68 -11.77 15.83 15.35
N THR A 69 -11.20 14.61 15.36
CA THR A 69 -11.86 13.41 14.84
C THR A 69 -12.14 12.35 15.91
N GLN A 70 -11.40 12.35 17.01
CA GLN A 70 -11.45 11.33 18.06
C GLN A 70 -12.02 11.85 19.38
N SER A 71 -12.41 10.91 20.25
CA SER A 71 -12.79 11.22 21.62
C SER A 71 -11.61 11.68 22.49
N GLN A 72 -11.88 12.45 23.54
CA GLN A 72 -10.86 12.95 24.46
C GLN A 72 -9.98 11.84 25.09
N PRO A 73 -10.51 10.68 25.55
CA PRO A 73 -9.66 9.59 26.03
C PRO A 73 -8.69 9.07 24.97
N VAL A 74 -9.14 8.92 23.72
CA VAL A 74 -8.29 8.48 22.61
C VAL A 74 -7.17 9.50 22.34
N VAL A 75 -7.49 10.80 22.38
CA VAL A 75 -6.49 11.87 22.27
C VAL A 75 -5.43 11.74 23.36
N GLU A 76 -5.81 11.48 24.61
CA GLU A 76 -4.88 11.32 25.73
C GLU A 76 -3.99 10.08 25.57
N HIS A 77 -4.55 8.96 25.09
CA HIS A 77 -3.76 7.77 24.78
C HIS A 77 -2.75 8.03 23.65
N TYR A 78 -3.12 8.77 22.60
CA TYR A 78 -2.18 9.20 21.57
C TYR A 78 -1.09 10.14 22.09
N GLN A 79 -1.44 11.08 22.98
CA GLN A 79 -0.44 11.96 23.62
C GLN A 79 0.57 11.17 24.44
N ASN A 80 0.11 10.17 25.20
CA ASN A 80 0.97 9.29 25.97
C ASN A 80 1.87 8.45 25.06
N LEU A 81 1.31 7.89 23.96
CA LEU A 81 2.08 7.15 22.97
C LEU A 81 3.16 8.03 22.33
N LEU A 82 2.81 9.22 21.85
CA LEU A 82 3.79 10.12 21.22
C LEU A 82 4.87 10.57 22.20
N SER A 83 4.52 10.85 23.46
CA SER A 83 5.50 11.20 24.48
C SER A 83 6.48 10.04 24.73
N LEU A 84 5.99 8.80 24.79
CA LEU A 84 6.82 7.61 24.91
C LEU A 84 7.76 7.47 23.69
N LEU A 85 7.22 7.60 22.48
CA LEU A 85 8.00 7.45 21.25
C LEU A 85 9.06 8.55 21.12
N GLN A 86 8.72 9.81 21.38
CA GLN A 86 9.67 10.94 21.32
C GLN A 86 10.78 10.83 22.36
N ALA A 87 10.51 10.21 23.52
CA ALA A 87 11.52 10.02 24.56
C ALA A 87 12.50 8.87 24.25
N ASN A 88 12.10 7.91 23.42
CA ASN A 88 12.85 6.66 23.22
C ASN A 88 13.32 6.43 21.78
N LEU A 89 12.74 7.14 20.80
CA LEU A 89 13.08 7.00 19.39
C LEU A 89 13.70 8.28 18.85
N SER A 90 14.70 8.10 18.00
CA SER A 90 15.21 9.13 17.11
C SER A 90 14.47 9.06 15.77
N GLU A 91 14.52 10.14 14.98
CA GLU A 91 13.94 10.18 13.62
C GLU A 91 12.44 9.82 13.56
N LEU A 92 11.68 10.14 14.61
CA LEU A 92 10.25 9.87 14.67
C LEU A 92 9.54 10.60 13.52
N THR A 93 8.93 9.82 12.64
CA THR A 93 8.12 10.28 11.51
C THR A 93 6.71 9.74 11.64
N ILE A 94 5.71 10.57 11.35
CA ILE A 94 4.29 10.22 11.44
C ILE A 94 3.70 10.42 10.06
N TYR A 95 2.97 9.43 9.57
CA TYR A 95 2.20 9.52 8.33
C TYR A 95 0.71 9.27 8.60
N SER A 96 -0.12 9.85 7.75
CA SER A 96 -1.46 9.35 7.46
C SER A 96 -1.36 8.52 6.18
N TYR A 97 -1.81 7.28 6.22
CA TYR A 97 -2.01 6.42 5.06
C TYR A 97 -3.46 6.47 4.61
N GLY A 98 -3.67 6.66 3.32
CA GLY A 98 -4.97 6.87 2.71
C GLY A 98 -5.09 6.32 1.29
N PHE A 99 -6.06 6.84 0.56
CA PHE A 99 -6.18 6.58 -0.88
C PHE A 99 -5.12 7.39 -1.64
N PRO A 100 -4.43 6.78 -2.61
CA PRO A 100 -3.60 7.53 -3.53
C PRO A 100 -4.47 8.45 -4.41
N GLU A 101 -3.83 9.47 -4.95
CA GLU A 101 -4.28 10.16 -6.15
C GLU A 101 -4.20 9.18 -7.32
N LEU A 102 -5.35 8.95 -7.95
CA LEU A 102 -5.48 8.04 -9.08
C LEU A 102 -5.45 8.79 -10.40
N PRO A 103 -4.97 8.17 -11.49
CA PRO A 103 -5.10 8.76 -12.82
C PRO A 103 -6.56 9.04 -13.16
N GLU A 104 -6.83 10.17 -13.84
CA GLU A 104 -8.20 10.57 -14.20
C GLU A 104 -8.91 9.48 -15.03
N ASP A 105 -8.17 8.81 -15.91
CA ASP A 105 -8.68 7.79 -16.82
C ASP A 105 -8.93 6.43 -16.16
N LEU A 106 -8.55 6.24 -14.89
CA LEU A 106 -8.73 4.97 -14.19
C LEU A 106 -10.18 4.77 -13.73
N PHE A 107 -10.94 5.84 -13.50
CA PHE A 107 -12.31 5.75 -12.95
C PHE A 107 -13.35 6.20 -13.97
N ASN A 108 -14.12 5.25 -14.51
CA ASN A 108 -15.28 5.54 -15.35
C ASN A 108 -16.61 5.66 -14.57
N GLY A 109 -16.59 5.45 -13.25
CA GLY A 109 -17.76 5.51 -12.36
C GLY A 109 -17.58 6.39 -11.11
N ASP A 110 -18.66 6.57 -10.35
CA ASP A 110 -18.59 7.17 -9.02
C ASP A 110 -17.84 6.20 -8.08
N LEU A 111 -16.73 6.63 -7.48
CA LEU A 111 -16.15 5.94 -6.32
C LEU A 111 -17.28 5.65 -5.32
N PRO A 112 -17.35 4.46 -4.69
CA PRO A 112 -18.34 4.17 -3.65
C PRO A 112 -18.10 5.00 -2.36
N LEU A 113 -17.30 6.06 -2.44
CA LEU A 113 -16.91 6.97 -1.37
C LEU A 113 -17.39 8.37 -1.75
N GLU A 114 -18.21 8.99 -0.90
CA GLU A 114 -18.48 10.41 -1.06
C GLU A 114 -17.15 11.19 -0.92
N THR A 115 -16.94 12.27 -1.66
CA THR A 115 -15.72 13.11 -1.58
C THR A 115 -15.40 13.61 -0.16
N SER A 116 -16.41 13.67 0.72
CA SER A 116 -16.24 13.99 2.15
C SER A 116 -15.53 12.89 2.96
N GLU A 117 -15.55 11.65 2.46
CA GLU A 117 -14.94 10.45 3.05
C GLU A 117 -13.42 10.36 2.81
N LEU A 118 -12.88 11.22 1.95
CA LEU A 118 -11.47 11.26 1.56
C LEU A 118 -10.62 12.26 2.38
N THR A 119 -11.08 12.71 3.54
CA THR A 119 -10.42 13.75 4.37
C THR A 119 -10.01 13.26 5.78
N PRO A 120 -8.93 13.80 6.37
CA PRO A 120 -7.55 13.76 5.88
C PRO A 120 -6.65 12.81 6.71
N LEU A 121 -7.13 12.28 7.84
CA LEU A 121 -6.39 11.34 8.68
C LEU A 121 -7.12 10.02 8.71
N LEU A 122 -6.82 9.21 7.70
CA LEU A 122 -7.33 7.87 7.57
C LEU A 122 -6.53 7.01 8.56
N ILE A 123 -5.34 6.56 8.19
CA ILE A 123 -4.64 5.55 8.99
C ILE A 123 -3.31 6.06 9.53
N PRO A 124 -3.13 6.13 10.87
CA PRO A 124 -1.87 6.57 11.45
C PRO A 124 -0.77 5.52 11.29
N LEU A 125 0.36 5.94 10.73
CA LEU A 125 1.62 5.18 10.68
C LEU A 125 2.67 5.96 11.46
N LEU A 126 3.31 5.33 12.44
CA LEU A 126 4.37 5.94 13.23
C LEU A 126 5.66 5.13 13.06
N ILE A 127 6.76 5.79 12.76
CA ILE A 127 8.05 5.15 12.50
C ILE A 127 9.15 5.88 13.24
N GLY A 128 10.08 5.17 13.87
CA GLY A 128 11.28 5.78 14.45
C GLY A 128 12.40 4.79 14.67
N LEU A 129 13.60 5.31 14.90
CA LEU A 129 14.82 4.53 15.11
C LEU A 129 15.09 4.37 16.61
N SER A 130 15.20 3.12 17.05
CA SER A 130 15.52 2.76 18.44
C SER A 130 16.97 3.14 18.81
N PRO A 131 17.30 3.23 20.10
CA PRO A 131 18.68 3.45 20.55
C PRO A 131 19.63 2.30 20.21
N ALA A 132 19.09 1.10 19.97
CA ALA A 132 19.84 -0.09 19.56
C ALA A 132 19.98 -0.21 18.03
N GLY A 133 19.42 0.74 17.27
CA GLY A 133 19.58 0.84 15.81
C GLY A 133 18.50 0.12 15.00
N GLU A 134 17.45 -0.40 15.63
CA GLU A 134 16.33 -1.02 14.91
C GLU A 134 15.26 0.03 14.57
N TRP A 135 14.72 -0.05 13.36
CA TRP A 135 13.56 0.75 12.96
C TRP A 135 12.28 0.11 13.47
N ILE A 136 11.47 0.88 14.20
CA ILE A 136 10.18 0.46 14.73
C ILE A 136 9.08 1.17 13.93
N GLY A 137 8.13 0.40 13.40
CA GLY A 137 6.93 0.89 12.72
C GLY A 137 5.67 0.45 13.46
N LEU A 138 4.66 1.31 13.51
CA LEU A 138 3.39 1.09 14.18
C LEU A 138 2.22 1.52 13.30
N ALA A 139 1.19 0.68 13.18
CA ALA A 139 -0.06 1.03 12.52
C ALA A 139 -1.21 0.10 12.96
N PRO A 140 -2.48 0.57 12.92
CA PRO A 140 -3.63 -0.30 13.13
C PRO A 140 -3.81 -1.29 11.98
N GLN A 141 -4.51 -2.40 12.20
CA GLN A 141 -4.70 -3.46 11.19
C GLN A 141 -6.07 -3.42 10.51
N GLN A 142 -6.15 -3.97 9.29
CA GLN A 142 -7.42 -4.23 8.59
C GLN A 142 -7.72 -5.71 8.26
N LYS A 143 -6.84 -6.67 8.58
CA LYS A 143 -6.99 -8.09 8.19
C LYS A 143 -8.28 -8.75 8.72
N ARG A 144 -8.96 -9.60 7.94
CA ARG A 144 -10.11 -10.44 8.37
C ARG A 144 -9.66 -11.53 9.40
N GLY A 145 -10.41 -11.76 10.49
CA GLY A 145 -10.05 -12.65 11.63
C GLY A 145 -10.15 -12.05 13.06
N TYR A 146 -10.57 -12.83 14.06
CA TYR A 146 -10.67 -12.37 15.46
C TYR A 146 -9.28 -12.34 16.12
N GLN A 147 -8.52 -11.27 15.92
CA GLN A 147 -7.31 -11.00 16.67
C GLN A 147 -7.50 -9.68 17.42
N SER A 148 -7.56 -9.79 18.74
CA SER A 148 -7.89 -8.69 19.65
C SER A 148 -6.66 -8.07 20.33
N SER A 149 -5.46 -8.51 19.97
CA SER A 149 -4.24 -8.12 20.69
C SER A 149 -3.18 -7.58 19.72
N PRO A 150 -2.47 -6.50 20.12
CA PRO A 150 -1.31 -6.03 19.38
C PRO A 150 -0.29 -7.13 19.17
N ARG A 151 0.39 -7.09 18.03
CA ARG A 151 1.40 -8.07 17.65
C ARG A 151 2.74 -7.41 17.46
N PHE A 152 3.76 -8.22 17.69
CA PHE A 152 5.15 -7.85 17.55
C PHE A 152 5.76 -8.76 16.49
N VAL A 153 6.19 -8.18 15.37
CA VAL A 153 6.72 -8.91 14.23
C VAL A 153 8.14 -8.44 13.94
N ILE A 154 9.05 -9.40 13.83
CA ILE A 154 10.45 -9.18 13.53
C ILE A 154 10.76 -9.88 12.18
N PRO A 155 10.37 -9.29 11.04
CA PRO A 155 10.51 -9.95 9.75
C PRO A 155 11.97 -10.21 9.34
N ASP A 156 12.91 -9.35 9.74
CA ASP A 156 14.26 -9.34 9.16
C ASP A 156 15.39 -9.18 10.21
N LEU A 157 15.15 -9.50 11.49
CA LEU A 157 16.19 -9.50 12.53
C LEU A 157 16.30 -10.88 13.20
N GLU A 158 17.54 -11.32 13.40
CA GLU A 158 17.83 -12.56 14.15
C GLU A 158 17.59 -12.40 15.66
N SER A 159 17.78 -11.18 16.17
CA SER A 159 17.56 -10.81 17.56
C SER A 159 17.24 -9.34 17.68
N VAL A 160 16.55 -8.96 18.75
CA VAL A 160 16.21 -7.57 19.10
C VAL A 160 16.86 -7.23 20.42
N GLY A 161 17.40 -6.02 20.57
CA GLY A 161 17.99 -5.58 21.84
C GLY A 161 16.96 -5.56 22.98
N GLU A 162 17.38 -5.91 24.20
CA GLU A 162 16.49 -5.96 25.38
C GLU A 162 15.75 -4.62 25.63
N THR A 163 16.43 -3.51 25.39
CA THR A 163 15.86 -2.16 25.49
C THR A 163 14.71 -1.95 24.50
N THR A 164 14.86 -2.47 23.29
CA THR A 164 13.86 -2.37 22.23
C THR A 164 12.66 -3.28 22.55
N THR A 165 12.90 -4.49 23.08
CA THR A 165 11.83 -5.37 23.56
C THR A 165 10.99 -4.72 24.66
N ALA A 166 11.63 -4.13 25.68
CA ALA A 166 10.93 -3.45 26.77
C ALA A 166 10.13 -2.21 26.28
N LEU A 167 10.64 -1.51 25.26
CA LEU A 167 9.92 -0.40 24.63
C LEU A 167 8.68 -0.90 23.87
N VAL A 168 8.80 -2.00 23.12
CA VAL A 168 7.68 -2.62 22.39
C VAL A 168 6.56 -3.03 23.34
N GLU A 169 6.88 -3.62 24.50
CA GLU A 169 5.85 -4.00 25.49
C GLU A 169 5.07 -2.77 25.99
N GLN A 170 5.75 -1.65 26.23
CA GLN A 170 5.11 -0.39 26.63
C GLN A 170 4.25 0.18 25.51
N ILE A 171 4.74 0.14 24.26
CA ILE A 171 4.00 0.53 23.06
C ILE A 171 2.72 -0.30 22.94
N GLN A 172 2.81 -1.63 23.07
CA GLN A 172 1.66 -2.54 22.96
C GLN A 172 0.63 -2.27 24.07
N SER A 173 1.09 -2.01 25.29
CA SER A 173 0.21 -1.65 26.41
C SER A 173 -0.57 -0.36 26.14
N LEU A 174 0.08 0.68 25.60
CA LEU A 174 -0.59 1.93 25.26
C LEU A 174 -1.54 1.78 24.06
N THR A 175 -1.07 1.13 22.99
CA THR A 175 -1.85 0.97 21.75
C THR A 175 -3.08 0.08 21.93
N SER A 176 -3.07 -0.88 22.86
CA SER A 176 -4.29 -1.64 23.21
C SER A 176 -5.43 -0.80 23.80
N GLN A 177 -5.14 0.43 24.22
CA GLN A 177 -6.11 1.38 24.77
C GLN A 177 -6.59 2.38 23.71
N ILE A 178 -6.00 2.36 22.50
CA ILE A 178 -6.34 3.26 21.41
C ILE A 178 -7.38 2.59 20.51
N GLU A 179 -8.65 2.88 20.76
CA GLU A 179 -9.76 2.58 19.86
C GLU A 179 -9.83 3.67 18.78
N HIS A 180 -8.93 3.62 17.79
CA HIS A 180 -8.91 4.58 16.68
C HIS A 180 -10.18 4.43 15.84
N LYS A 181 -10.96 5.50 15.76
CA LYS A 181 -12.16 5.54 14.91
C LYS A 181 -11.83 6.29 13.65
N LEU A 182 -12.24 5.77 12.51
CA LEU A 182 -12.15 6.55 11.29
C LEU A 182 -13.27 7.59 11.29
N SER A 183 -13.00 8.76 10.70
CA SER A 183 -13.99 9.82 10.52
C SER A 183 -15.22 9.30 9.76
N THR A 184 -14.99 8.32 8.89
CA THR A 184 -16.00 7.60 8.12
C THR A 184 -16.37 6.31 8.84
N ARG A 185 -17.68 6.01 8.88
CA ARG A 185 -18.19 4.73 9.45
C ARG A 185 -17.90 3.53 8.55
N SER A 186 -17.31 3.78 7.38
CA SER A 186 -17.16 2.82 6.31
C SER A 186 -15.95 1.93 6.54
N TRP A 187 -14.78 2.47 6.80
CA TRP A 187 -13.56 1.65 6.95
C TRP A 187 -13.55 0.76 8.21
N LYS A 188 -13.10 -0.49 8.03
CA LYS A 188 -13.07 -1.51 9.08
C LYS A 188 -11.67 -1.74 9.61
N LEU A 189 -11.24 -0.87 10.53
CA LEU A 189 -10.07 -1.15 11.34
C LEU A 189 -10.41 -2.09 12.49
N LYS A 190 -9.42 -2.90 12.87
CA LYS A 190 -9.48 -3.69 14.09
C LYS A 190 -8.81 -2.93 15.22
N ASN A 191 -9.27 -3.19 16.43
CA ASN A 191 -8.67 -2.67 17.67
C ASN A 191 -7.31 -3.34 17.99
N ALA A 192 -6.50 -3.64 16.97
CA ALA A 192 -5.21 -4.27 17.08
C ALA A 192 -4.19 -3.47 16.27
N TRP A 193 -3.19 -2.97 16.98
CA TRP A 193 -2.02 -2.33 16.39
C TRP A 193 -0.95 -3.37 16.08
N GLU A 194 -0.32 -3.31 14.91
CA GLU A 194 0.93 -4.02 14.66
C GLU A 194 2.11 -3.16 15.06
N VAL A 195 3.13 -3.82 15.60
CA VAL A 195 4.47 -3.27 15.79
C VAL A 195 5.43 -4.12 14.97
N VAL A 196 6.11 -3.50 14.01
CA VAL A 196 7.05 -4.14 13.10
C VAL A 196 8.45 -3.58 13.32
N LEU A 197 9.45 -4.47 13.37
CA LEU A 197 10.85 -4.09 13.51
C LEU A 197 11.68 -4.49 12.30
N THR A 198 12.52 -3.59 11.82
CA THR A 198 13.43 -3.88 10.70
C THR A 198 14.82 -3.30 10.94
N ALA A 199 15.80 -3.79 10.19
CA ALA A 199 17.16 -3.25 10.23
C ALA A 199 17.33 -1.94 9.45
N SER A 200 16.38 -1.58 8.57
CA SER A 200 16.55 -0.48 7.62
C SER A 200 15.33 0.41 7.49
N ARG A 201 15.56 1.71 7.28
CA ARG A 201 14.50 2.68 7.03
C ARG A 201 13.74 2.37 5.75
N ALA A 202 14.45 1.92 4.71
CA ALA A 202 13.87 1.65 3.40
C ALA A 202 12.81 0.53 3.43
N SER A 203 12.96 -0.45 4.33
CA SER A 203 12.06 -1.62 4.40
C SER A 203 10.85 -1.42 5.31
N ILE A 204 10.88 -0.49 6.27
CA ILE A 204 9.90 -0.49 7.37
C ILE A 204 8.47 -0.23 6.90
N ILE A 205 8.25 0.68 5.95
CA ILE A 205 6.91 1.00 5.41
C ILE A 205 6.33 -0.20 4.69
N GLU A 206 7.08 -0.80 3.76
CA GLU A 206 6.64 -1.98 3.00
C GLU A 206 6.24 -3.11 3.96
N LYS A 207 7.12 -3.42 4.92
CA LYS A 207 6.88 -4.49 5.90
C LYS A 207 5.70 -4.17 6.79
N LEU A 208 5.56 -2.93 7.26
CA LEU A 208 4.44 -2.50 8.10
C LEU A 208 3.11 -2.65 7.35
N LEU A 209 3.03 -2.22 6.10
CA LEU A 209 1.82 -2.32 5.27
C LEU A 209 1.48 -3.79 4.93
N LEU A 210 2.48 -4.64 4.67
CA LEU A 210 2.29 -6.09 4.49
C LEU A 210 1.73 -6.76 5.76
N GLN A 211 2.25 -6.38 6.93
CA GLN A 211 1.80 -6.96 8.20
C GLN A 211 0.40 -6.48 8.60
N THR A 212 0.07 -5.21 8.35
CA THR A 212 -1.25 -4.64 8.65
C THR A 212 -2.32 -5.00 7.62
N GLY A 213 -1.90 -5.48 6.44
CA GLY A 213 -2.76 -5.92 5.35
C GLY A 213 -3.17 -4.80 4.41
N PHE A 214 -2.54 -3.63 4.46
CA PHE A 214 -2.74 -2.54 3.48
C PHE A 214 -1.98 -2.78 2.18
N LEU A 215 -0.92 -3.56 2.22
CA LEU A 215 -0.17 -3.96 1.04
C LEU A 215 -0.18 -5.48 0.90
N SER A 216 -0.29 -5.95 -0.33
CA SER A 216 0.19 -7.28 -0.71
C SER A 216 1.05 -7.16 -1.96
N ILE A 217 2.03 -8.05 -2.10
CA ILE A 217 2.93 -8.08 -3.25
C ILE A 217 2.84 -9.48 -3.84
N GLU A 218 2.64 -9.56 -5.15
CA GLU A 218 2.58 -10.83 -5.87
C GLU A 218 3.37 -10.78 -7.17
N GLU A 219 3.64 -11.98 -7.71
CA GLU A 219 4.27 -12.13 -9.01
C GLU A 219 3.28 -11.74 -10.13
N ILE A 220 3.77 -11.08 -11.17
CA ILE A 220 2.95 -10.70 -12.34
C ILE A 220 2.22 -11.89 -12.93
N ASN A 221 2.87 -13.05 -13.01
CA ASN A 221 2.25 -14.26 -13.54
C ASN A 221 1.06 -14.73 -12.71
N LYS A 222 1.05 -14.46 -11.41
CA LYS A 222 -0.07 -14.80 -10.54
C LYS A 222 -1.23 -13.82 -10.70
N PHE A 223 -0.94 -12.54 -10.93
CA PHE A 223 -1.94 -11.52 -11.21
C PHE A 223 -2.60 -11.74 -12.59
N LEU A 224 -1.80 -12.06 -13.61
CA LEU A 224 -2.25 -12.33 -14.99
C LEU A 224 -2.62 -13.81 -15.22
N ARG A 225 -2.80 -14.61 -14.17
CA ARG A 225 -3.00 -16.07 -14.29
C ARG A 225 -4.41 -16.48 -14.72
N SER A 226 -5.40 -15.59 -14.63
CA SER A 226 -6.77 -15.83 -15.13
C SER A 226 -6.78 -16.28 -16.59
N ILE A 227 -5.81 -15.82 -17.37
CA ILE A 227 -5.58 -16.21 -18.78
C ILE A 227 -5.45 -17.73 -18.95
N GLU A 228 -4.77 -18.44 -18.04
CA GLU A 228 -4.49 -19.87 -18.23
C GLU A 228 -5.76 -20.72 -18.17
N SER A 229 -6.69 -20.41 -17.25
CA SER A 229 -7.99 -21.08 -17.19
C SER A 229 -8.87 -20.76 -18.40
N GLU A 230 -8.85 -19.52 -18.88
CA GLU A 230 -9.63 -19.11 -20.06
C GLU A 230 -9.11 -19.78 -21.34
N LEU A 231 -7.79 -19.94 -21.47
CA LEU A 231 -7.17 -20.67 -22.58
C LEU A 231 -7.51 -22.17 -22.59
N GLU A 232 -7.69 -22.79 -21.43
CA GLU A 232 -8.09 -24.21 -21.32
C GLU A 232 -9.55 -24.45 -21.71
N GLU A 233 -10.40 -23.41 -21.66
CA GLU A 233 -11.82 -23.48 -21.99
C GLU A 233 -12.12 -23.27 -23.48
N LEU A 234 -11.15 -22.78 -24.26
CA LEU A 234 -11.30 -22.56 -25.70
C LEU A 234 -11.19 -23.86 -26.50
N GLU A 235 -12.05 -24.02 -27.50
CA GLU A 235 -11.92 -25.11 -28.47
C GLU A 235 -10.70 -24.87 -29.39
N GLU A 236 -10.01 -25.93 -29.83
CA GLU A 236 -8.75 -25.84 -30.60
C GLU A 236 -8.82 -25.00 -31.91
N ASP A 237 -10.03 -24.75 -32.42
CA ASP A 237 -10.30 -24.03 -33.67
C ASP A 237 -10.91 -22.61 -33.44
N GLU A 238 -11.10 -22.17 -32.19
CA GLU A 238 -11.64 -20.83 -31.90
C GLU A 238 -10.56 -19.73 -31.99
N GLU A 239 -10.90 -18.62 -32.64
CA GLU A 239 -10.05 -17.42 -32.62
C GLU A 239 -10.00 -16.86 -31.19
N LEU A 240 -8.81 -16.53 -30.70
CA LEU A 240 -8.63 -15.93 -29.38
C LEU A 240 -9.39 -14.59 -29.32
N PRO A 241 -10.22 -14.38 -28.28
CA PRO A 241 -10.80 -13.06 -28.02
C PRO A 241 -9.69 -11.99 -27.94
N THR A 242 -9.94 -10.80 -28.49
CA THR A 242 -8.96 -9.70 -28.52
C THR A 242 -8.39 -9.40 -27.15
N ASP A 243 -9.26 -9.28 -26.14
CA ASP A 243 -8.88 -8.97 -24.76
C ASP A 243 -7.95 -10.05 -24.17
N LEU A 244 -8.22 -11.33 -24.48
CA LEU A 244 -7.37 -12.44 -24.03
C LEU A 244 -5.99 -12.38 -24.69
N GLN A 245 -5.93 -12.05 -25.98
CA GLN A 245 -4.66 -11.83 -26.68
C GLN A 245 -3.89 -10.65 -26.08
N GLN A 246 -4.55 -9.52 -25.79
CA GLN A 246 -3.92 -8.35 -25.17
C GLN A 246 -3.39 -8.67 -23.76
N GLN A 247 -4.10 -9.47 -22.96
CA GLN A 247 -3.59 -9.92 -21.66
C GLN A 247 -2.35 -10.82 -21.80
N ILE A 248 -2.30 -11.68 -22.82
CA ILE A 248 -1.12 -12.48 -23.16
C ILE A 248 0.04 -11.58 -23.55
N ASP A 249 -0.20 -10.61 -24.43
CA ASP A 249 0.82 -9.66 -24.91
C ASP A 249 1.36 -8.82 -23.75
N LEU A 250 0.50 -8.36 -22.84
CA LEU A 250 0.89 -7.63 -21.63
C LEU A 250 1.80 -8.48 -20.74
N ARG A 251 1.42 -9.74 -20.50
CA ARG A 251 2.23 -10.69 -19.72
C ARG A 251 3.60 -10.91 -20.34
N GLU A 252 3.66 -11.18 -21.64
CA GLU A 252 4.91 -11.39 -22.38
C GLU A 252 5.78 -10.14 -22.39
N TYR A 253 5.17 -8.96 -22.47
CA TYR A 253 5.88 -7.70 -22.39
C TYR A 253 6.58 -7.51 -21.04
N PHE A 254 5.87 -7.71 -19.92
CA PHE A 254 6.46 -7.63 -18.59
C PHE A 254 7.57 -8.67 -18.32
N GLN A 255 7.51 -9.83 -18.99
CA GLN A 255 8.51 -10.89 -18.86
C GLN A 255 9.75 -10.65 -19.73
N SER A 256 9.58 -10.04 -20.91
CA SER A 256 10.64 -9.89 -21.90
C SER A 256 11.35 -8.55 -21.86
N GLN A 257 10.64 -7.47 -21.49
CA GLN A 257 11.16 -6.09 -21.55
C GLN A 257 11.49 -5.51 -20.18
N LEU A 258 10.92 -6.05 -19.10
CA LEU A 258 11.05 -5.50 -17.76
C LEU A 258 11.68 -6.52 -16.80
N LEU A 259 12.52 -6.00 -15.91
CA LEU A 259 13.21 -6.73 -14.85
C LEU A 259 12.41 -6.60 -13.55
N ASN A 260 12.62 -7.52 -12.61
CA ASN A 260 12.07 -7.43 -11.25
C ASN A 260 10.56 -7.17 -11.17
N SER A 261 9.80 -7.63 -12.17
CA SER A 261 8.39 -7.29 -12.34
C SER A 261 7.51 -7.89 -11.25
N ARG A 262 6.66 -7.06 -10.62
CA ARG A 262 5.83 -7.40 -9.45
C ARG A 262 4.51 -6.62 -9.50
N VAL A 263 3.51 -7.12 -8.79
CA VAL A 263 2.25 -6.39 -8.57
C VAL A 263 2.17 -5.97 -7.12
N TYR A 264 2.01 -4.65 -6.90
CA TYR A 264 1.78 -4.05 -5.60
C TYR A 264 0.29 -3.74 -5.46
N ASN A 265 -0.37 -4.48 -4.58
CA ASN A 265 -1.80 -4.34 -4.32
C ASN A 265 -2.01 -3.50 -3.06
N LEU A 266 -2.50 -2.28 -3.22
CA LEU A 266 -2.96 -1.44 -2.10
C LEU A 266 -4.40 -1.83 -1.77
N ASN A 267 -4.62 -2.39 -0.59
CA ASN A 267 -5.91 -2.98 -0.22
C ASN A 267 -6.63 -2.07 0.78
N TYR A 268 -7.96 -2.01 0.68
CA TYR A 268 -8.82 -1.16 1.48
C TYR A 268 -10.11 -1.91 1.83
N ASN A 269 -10.33 -2.19 3.11
CA ASN A 269 -11.55 -2.84 3.60
C ASN A 269 -12.56 -1.82 4.12
N ILE A 270 -13.62 -1.59 3.35
CA ILE A 270 -14.58 -0.50 3.54
C ILE A 270 -15.99 -1.06 3.51
N SER A 271 -16.81 -0.82 4.52
CA SER A 271 -18.25 -1.10 4.56
C SER A 271 -18.66 -2.54 4.20
N ASP A 272 -17.80 -3.53 4.50
CA ASP A 272 -17.89 -4.97 4.13
C ASP A 272 -17.30 -5.33 2.77
N GLU A 273 -17.07 -4.34 1.92
CA GLU A 273 -16.44 -4.45 0.62
C GLU A 273 -14.91 -4.43 0.75
N SER A 274 -14.24 -4.92 -0.29
CA SER A 274 -12.79 -4.83 -0.43
C SER A 274 -12.48 -4.14 -1.73
N PHE A 275 -11.78 -3.01 -1.63
CA PHE A 275 -11.27 -2.26 -2.76
C PHE A 275 -9.76 -2.45 -2.84
N SER A 276 -9.22 -2.63 -4.04
CA SER A 276 -7.79 -2.77 -4.24
C SER A 276 -7.33 -1.95 -5.44
N ILE A 277 -6.18 -1.29 -5.30
CA ILE A 277 -5.47 -0.66 -6.42
C ILE A 277 -4.26 -1.52 -6.73
N HIS A 278 -4.14 -1.94 -7.98
CA HIS A 278 -3.16 -2.88 -8.47
C HIS A 278 -2.12 -2.14 -9.32
N TYR A 279 -0.90 -2.01 -8.81
CA TYR A 279 0.23 -1.48 -9.59
C TYR A 279 1.09 -2.65 -10.08
N ALA A 280 0.91 -3.05 -11.34
CA ALA A 280 1.80 -3.99 -12.00
C ALA A 280 3.01 -3.20 -12.53
N LEU A 281 4.16 -3.34 -11.88
CA LEU A 281 5.36 -2.57 -12.16
C LEU A 281 6.53 -3.49 -12.51
N GLY A 282 7.38 -3.04 -13.42
CA GLY A 282 8.66 -3.66 -13.74
C GLY A 282 9.75 -2.61 -13.93
N GLN A 283 10.99 -3.02 -13.69
CA GLN A 283 12.16 -2.19 -13.73
C GLN A 283 12.81 -2.25 -15.12
N THR A 284 13.16 -1.10 -15.68
CA THR A 284 13.93 -0.99 -16.92
C THR A 284 15.42 -1.29 -16.68
N GLU A 285 16.19 -1.50 -17.75
CA GLU A 285 17.65 -1.71 -17.65
C GLU A 285 18.38 -0.51 -17.01
N ASP A 286 17.86 0.70 -17.20
CA ASP A 286 18.38 1.94 -16.63
C ASP A 286 17.94 2.18 -15.18
N GLY A 287 17.13 1.28 -14.61
CA GLY A 287 16.70 1.30 -13.21
C GLY A 287 15.37 2.01 -12.93
N ASP A 288 14.79 2.71 -13.91
CA ASP A 288 13.45 3.32 -13.84
C ASP A 288 12.37 2.25 -13.69
N TRP A 289 11.23 2.56 -13.07
CA TRP A 289 10.10 1.62 -12.95
C TRP A 289 8.92 2.06 -13.79
N MET A 290 8.27 1.12 -14.47
CA MET A 290 7.16 1.37 -15.39
C MET A 290 6.16 0.23 -15.35
N GLY A 291 4.92 0.52 -15.73
CA GLY A 291 3.92 -0.50 -15.87
C GLY A 291 2.53 0.08 -15.96
N VAL A 292 1.57 -0.62 -15.37
CA VAL A 292 0.15 -0.27 -15.45
C VAL A 292 -0.47 -0.27 -14.07
N VAL A 293 -1.45 0.59 -13.88
CA VAL A 293 -2.34 0.60 -12.72
C VAL A 293 -3.75 0.25 -13.18
N THR A 294 -4.42 -0.57 -12.39
CA THR A 294 -5.86 -0.83 -12.46
C THR A 294 -6.39 -0.90 -11.04
N ASP A 295 -7.70 -1.00 -10.85
CA ASP A 295 -8.32 -1.24 -9.55
C ASP A 295 -9.35 -2.36 -9.61
N SER A 296 -9.88 -2.73 -8.44
CA SER A 296 -10.96 -3.71 -8.33
C SER A 296 -11.76 -3.58 -7.04
N PHE A 297 -13.02 -3.98 -7.09
CA PHE A 297 -13.96 -3.94 -5.98
C PHE A 297 -14.70 -5.26 -5.83
N THR A 298 -14.66 -5.88 -4.64
CA THR A 298 -15.52 -7.02 -4.32
C THR A 298 -16.65 -6.59 -3.37
N PHE A 299 -17.90 -6.82 -3.80
CA PHE A 299 -19.13 -6.69 -2.99
C PHE A 299 -19.38 -7.93 -2.12
#